data_AF-A0A7X7L8J1-F1
#
_entry.id   AF-A0A7X7L8J1-F1
#
_cell.length_a   1.000
_cell.length_b   1.000
_cell.length_c   1.000
_cell.angle_alpha   90.00
_cell.angle_beta   90.00
_cell.angle_gamma   90.00
#
_symmetry.space_group_name_H-M   'P 1'
#
loop_
_entity.id
_entity.type
_entity.pdbx_description
1 polymer ?
#
loop_
_entity_poly.entity_id
_entity_poly.type
_entity_poly.pdbx_seq_one_letter_code
_entity_poly.pdbx_strand_id
1 'polypeptide(L)'
;MAACVDHDVHVHTYLSDCCADKEHHRPAAILALAREMGVRTIGFSDHVWMNPAIEPSGWYRKQDATQITRLREDLSAIRTPVRVLVGCEADMRAPGQFGITRDFAATLDYTLLSCSHFHMRDFVEQPAGDTPGDLARHLLSFFTSGVASGVATSIAHPFLPCGHMAQYDAIVAAISDAAFADAFGAAAANRVAIEVTCAFLPPDDGPRTWSIETPARMLSLAKRAGCRFTFGSDAHCAEHQRKLPLLGRLIDVVGIGVEDVHPLVRP
;
A
#
# COMPACT_ATOMS: atom_id res chain seq x y z
N MET A 1 14.16 -17.29 -10.21
CA MET A 1 14.97 -16.83 -9.05
C MET A 1 14.03 -16.09 -8.12
N ALA A 2 14.14 -16.29 -6.81
CA ALA A 2 13.32 -15.53 -5.84
C ALA A 2 13.55 -14.03 -6.05
N ALA A 3 12.50 -13.22 -5.87
CA ALA A 3 12.62 -11.78 -5.93
C ALA A 3 13.49 -11.28 -4.76
N CYS A 4 14.38 -10.33 -5.05
CA CYS A 4 15.07 -9.58 -4.00
C CYS A 4 14.16 -8.44 -3.54
N VAL A 5 14.17 -8.12 -2.24
CA VAL A 5 13.54 -6.90 -1.72
C VAL A 5 14.47 -5.73 -2.02
N ASP A 6 14.35 -5.18 -3.23
CA ASP A 6 15.26 -4.16 -3.76
C ASP A 6 14.56 -2.82 -4.08
N HIS A 7 13.29 -2.72 -3.76
CA HIS A 7 12.50 -1.51 -3.90
C HIS A 7 11.54 -1.36 -2.73
N ASP A 8 11.15 -0.12 -2.48
CA ASP A 8 10.11 0.25 -1.54
C ASP A 8 9.30 1.37 -2.17
N VAL A 9 8.05 1.09 -2.57
CA VAL A 9 7.17 2.10 -3.18
C VAL A 9 6.11 2.60 -2.22
N HIS A 10 6.18 2.24 -0.95
CA HIS A 10 5.26 2.70 0.07
C HIS A 10 6.04 3.31 1.22
N VAL A 11 6.44 4.58 1.05
CA VAL A 11 7.19 5.34 2.04
C VAL A 11 6.56 6.72 2.19
N HIS A 12 6.14 7.03 3.42
CA HIS A 12 5.66 8.35 3.80
C HIS A 12 6.84 9.24 4.18
N THR A 13 6.67 10.55 4.07
CA THR A 13 7.65 11.56 4.42
C THR A 13 7.11 12.44 5.54
N TYR A 14 7.95 13.37 5.99
CA TYR A 14 7.53 14.46 6.85
C TYR A 14 6.34 15.29 6.31
N LEU A 15 6.00 15.20 5.03
CA LEU A 15 4.84 15.91 4.49
C LEU A 15 3.52 15.26 4.91
N SER A 16 3.45 13.92 5.00
CA SER A 16 2.19 13.25 5.38
C SER A 16 1.93 13.28 6.88
N ASP A 17 0.72 13.62 7.28
CA ASP A 17 0.34 13.87 8.67
C ASP A 17 0.47 12.68 9.62
N CYS A 18 0.46 11.47 9.09
CA CYS A 18 0.72 10.23 9.83
C CYS A 18 2.20 10.09 10.25
N CYS A 19 3.13 10.80 9.60
CA CYS A 19 4.53 10.80 10.00
C CYS A 19 4.73 11.66 11.26
N ALA A 20 5.01 11.03 12.40
CA ALA A 20 5.29 11.74 13.64
C ALA A 20 6.72 12.33 13.68
N ASP A 21 7.68 11.68 13.04
CA ASP A 21 9.09 12.09 13.01
C ASP A 21 9.40 12.99 11.81
N LYS A 22 8.82 14.19 11.83
CA LYS A 22 8.91 15.18 10.76
C LYS A 22 10.33 15.68 10.49
N GLU A 23 11.20 15.61 11.48
CA GLU A 23 12.56 16.12 11.38
C GLU A 23 13.47 15.14 10.64
N HIS A 24 13.39 13.85 10.99
CA HIS A 24 14.32 12.84 10.49
C HIS A 24 13.76 11.99 9.35
N HIS A 25 12.45 12.04 9.07
CA HIS A 25 11.83 11.31 7.95
C HIS A 25 11.66 12.17 6.69
N ARG A 26 12.73 12.87 6.31
CA ARG A 26 12.84 13.68 5.08
C ARG A 26 13.38 12.86 3.91
N PRO A 27 13.12 13.26 2.64
CA PRO A 27 13.56 12.51 1.47
C PRO A 27 15.05 12.14 1.46
N ALA A 28 15.95 13.06 1.85
CA ALA A 28 17.39 12.79 1.88
C ALA A 28 17.77 11.67 2.88
N ALA A 29 17.13 11.65 4.05
CA ALA A 29 17.37 10.63 5.08
C ALA A 29 16.80 9.27 4.65
N ILE A 30 15.59 9.26 4.08
CA ILE A 30 14.95 8.06 3.53
C ILE A 30 15.83 7.43 2.44
N LEU A 31 16.36 8.24 1.53
CA LEU A 31 17.21 7.77 0.42
C LEU A 31 18.59 7.32 0.89
N ALA A 32 19.18 7.98 1.89
CA ALA A 32 20.43 7.54 2.50
C ALA A 32 20.27 6.16 3.16
N LEU A 33 19.19 5.97 3.91
CA LEU A 33 18.84 4.71 4.54
C LEU A 33 18.54 3.62 3.51
N ALA A 34 17.79 3.94 2.45
CA ALA A 34 17.53 3.01 1.35
C ALA A 34 18.84 2.47 0.75
N ARG A 35 19.80 3.37 0.49
CA ARG A 35 21.13 3.01 -0.01
C ARG A 35 21.89 2.10 0.97
N GLU A 36 21.87 2.40 2.26
CA GLU A 36 22.50 1.56 3.29
C GLU A 36 21.94 0.13 3.30
N MET A 37 20.63 -0.02 3.05
CA MET A 37 19.95 -1.32 3.00
C MET A 37 20.09 -2.03 1.64
N GLY A 38 20.74 -1.41 0.65
CA GLY A 38 20.85 -1.95 -0.70
C GLY A 38 19.58 -1.83 -1.56
N VAL A 39 18.62 -1.00 -1.12
CA VAL A 39 17.41 -0.69 -1.89
C VAL A 39 17.77 0.21 -3.07
N ARG A 40 17.33 -0.18 -4.26
CA ARG A 40 17.67 0.47 -5.54
C ARG A 40 16.62 1.45 -6.02
N THR A 41 15.36 1.27 -5.61
CA THR A 41 14.25 2.14 -5.99
C THR A 41 13.43 2.53 -4.77
N ILE A 42 13.19 3.83 -4.57
CA ILE A 42 12.25 4.35 -3.59
C ILE A 42 11.12 5.07 -4.31
N GLY A 43 9.89 4.70 -3.99
CA GLY A 43 8.70 5.47 -4.29
C GLY A 43 8.20 6.16 -3.03
N PHE A 44 8.02 7.48 -3.14
CA PHE A 44 7.38 8.29 -2.12
C PHE A 44 5.87 8.30 -2.34
N SER A 45 5.11 7.98 -1.30
CA SER A 45 3.67 7.73 -1.39
C SER A 45 2.90 8.39 -0.26
N ASP A 46 3.25 9.63 0.08
CA ASP A 46 2.49 10.41 1.07
C ASP A 46 0.98 10.40 0.76
N HIS A 47 0.16 10.43 1.81
CA HIS A 47 -1.28 10.58 1.63
C HIS A 47 -1.63 11.88 0.92
N VAL A 48 -2.55 11.79 -0.06
CA VAL A 48 -3.13 12.96 -0.73
C VAL A 48 -4.61 12.76 -1.01
N TRP A 49 -5.36 13.87 -1.01
CA TRP A 49 -6.74 13.94 -1.46
C TRP A 49 -6.88 14.96 -2.59
N MET A 50 -7.00 14.44 -3.80
CA MET A 50 -7.05 15.20 -5.05
C MET A 50 -8.31 14.91 -5.87
N ASN A 51 -9.41 14.61 -5.19
CA ASN A 51 -10.74 14.56 -5.80
C ASN A 51 -11.62 15.70 -5.28
N PRO A 52 -11.81 16.79 -6.05
CA PRO A 52 -12.63 17.93 -5.62
C PRO A 52 -14.14 17.62 -5.63
N ALA A 53 -14.57 16.51 -6.23
CA ALA A 53 -15.99 16.12 -6.23
C ALA A 53 -16.45 15.52 -4.89
N ILE A 54 -15.53 15.21 -3.99
CA ILE A 54 -15.81 14.63 -2.68
C ILE A 54 -15.11 15.50 -1.63
N GLU A 55 -15.89 16.09 -0.72
CA GLU A 55 -15.38 16.91 0.36
C GLU A 55 -14.36 16.11 1.20
N PRO A 56 -13.11 16.58 1.35
CA PRO A 56 -12.11 15.90 2.17
C PRO A 56 -12.47 15.95 3.66
N SER A 57 -12.05 14.92 4.40
CA SER A 57 -12.05 14.98 5.86
C SER A 57 -11.12 16.09 6.37
N GLY A 58 -11.26 16.48 7.65
CA GLY A 58 -10.36 17.45 8.27
C GLY A 58 -8.88 17.03 8.21
N TRP A 59 -8.59 15.73 8.18
CA TRP A 59 -7.24 15.19 8.04
C TRP A 59 -6.71 15.39 6.61
N TYR A 60 -7.54 15.18 5.59
CA TYR A 60 -7.14 15.34 4.19
C TYR A 60 -7.07 16.78 3.69
N ARG A 61 -7.73 17.75 4.35
CA ARG A 61 -7.76 19.16 3.89
C ARG A 61 -6.39 19.80 3.73
N LYS A 62 -5.38 19.33 4.46
CA LYS A 62 -3.99 19.82 4.36
C LYS A 62 -3.09 18.90 3.53
N GLN A 63 -3.66 17.83 2.97
CA GLN A 63 -2.93 16.81 2.25
C GLN A 63 -3.35 16.76 0.79
N ASP A 64 -2.79 17.68 -0.01
CA ASP A 64 -3.19 17.93 -1.39
C ASP A 64 -1.97 18.00 -2.34
N ALA A 65 -2.17 18.53 -3.55
CA ALA A 65 -1.14 18.67 -4.57
C ALA A 65 0.09 19.48 -4.11
N THR A 66 -0.05 20.32 -3.08
CA THR A 66 1.08 21.07 -2.53
C THR A 66 2.13 20.16 -1.90
N GLN A 67 1.73 19.00 -1.36
CA GLN A 67 2.68 17.98 -0.89
C GLN A 67 3.52 17.43 -2.03
N ILE A 68 2.90 17.09 -3.17
CA ILE A 68 3.62 16.57 -4.33
C ILE A 68 4.61 17.61 -4.88
N THR A 69 4.20 18.89 -4.94
CA THR A 69 5.08 19.98 -5.35
C THR A 69 6.29 20.12 -4.42
N ARG A 70 6.06 20.14 -3.09
CA ARG A 70 7.14 20.25 -2.09
C ARG A 70 8.08 19.04 -2.12
N LEU A 71 7.53 17.84 -2.28
CA LEU A 71 8.32 16.62 -2.41
C LEU A 71 9.27 16.71 -3.62
N ARG A 72 8.77 17.17 -4.78
CA ARG A 72 9.59 17.37 -5.98
C ARG A 72 10.67 18.43 -5.77
N GLU A 73 10.36 19.52 -5.06
CA GLU A 73 11.32 20.56 -4.70
C GLU A 73 12.44 19.99 -3.82
N ASP A 74 12.10 19.27 -2.75
CA ASP A 74 13.06 18.59 -1.87
C ASP A 74 13.96 17.63 -2.65
N LEU A 75 13.38 16.83 -3.54
CA LEU A 75 14.11 15.86 -4.36
C LEU A 75 15.03 16.51 -5.38
N SER A 76 14.69 17.69 -5.91
CA SER A 76 15.51 18.39 -6.91
C SER A 76 16.91 18.76 -6.39
N ALA A 77 17.05 18.92 -5.08
CA ALA A 77 18.31 19.25 -4.42
C ALA A 77 19.16 18.00 -4.08
N ILE A 78 18.60 16.79 -4.19
CA ILE A 78 19.23 15.57 -3.72
C ILE A 78 19.94 14.85 -4.87
N ARG A 79 21.21 14.46 -4.63
CA ARG A 79 21.96 13.56 -5.52
C ARG A 79 22.05 12.19 -4.88
N THR A 80 21.49 11.18 -5.53
CA THR A 80 21.46 9.79 -5.03
C THR A 80 21.59 8.80 -6.19
N PRO A 81 22.22 7.62 -5.99
CA PRO A 81 22.17 6.53 -6.95
C PRO A 81 20.87 5.72 -6.89
N VAL A 82 20.04 5.92 -5.86
CA VAL A 82 18.73 5.27 -5.71
C VAL A 82 17.76 5.89 -6.72
N ARG A 83 17.08 5.07 -7.52
CA ARG A 83 16.01 5.52 -8.42
C ARG A 83 14.85 6.05 -7.57
N VAL A 84 14.36 7.24 -7.89
CA VAL A 84 13.26 7.87 -7.18
C VAL A 84 12.00 7.87 -8.04
N LEU A 85 10.86 7.53 -7.43
CA LEU A 85 9.52 7.66 -8.00
C LEU A 85 8.69 8.60 -7.10
N VAL A 86 7.91 9.48 -7.71
CA VAL A 86 6.98 10.38 -7.04
C VAL A 86 5.55 9.88 -7.29
N GLY A 87 4.98 9.24 -6.28
CA GLY A 87 3.60 8.78 -6.28
C GLY A 87 2.80 9.41 -5.14
N CYS A 88 1.73 8.72 -4.77
CA CYS A 88 0.96 9.01 -3.57
C CYS A 88 0.23 7.75 -3.09
N GLU A 89 -0.17 7.75 -1.83
CA GLU A 89 -1.24 6.89 -1.33
C GLU A 89 -2.55 7.68 -1.35
N ALA A 90 -3.45 7.32 -2.26
CA ALA A 90 -4.80 7.85 -2.28
C ALA A 90 -5.73 6.89 -1.56
N ASP A 91 -6.75 7.45 -0.91
CA ASP A 91 -7.73 6.66 -0.18
C ASP A 91 -9.04 6.51 -0.93
N MET A 92 -9.77 5.43 -0.65
CA MET A 92 -11.15 5.28 -1.08
C MET A 92 -12.11 5.57 0.07
N ARG A 93 -13.04 6.50 -0.14
CA ARG A 93 -14.08 6.82 0.85
C ARG A 93 -15.14 5.74 0.91
N ALA A 94 -15.57 5.25 -0.25
CA ALA A 94 -16.59 4.21 -0.45
C ALA A 94 -16.37 3.60 -1.84
N PRO A 95 -16.92 2.42 -2.17
CA PRO A 95 -16.85 1.89 -3.53
C PRO A 95 -17.33 2.93 -4.57
N GLY A 96 -16.50 3.19 -5.58
CA GLY A 96 -16.71 4.21 -6.61
C GLY A 96 -16.35 5.64 -6.20
N GLN A 97 -15.92 5.88 -4.96
CA GLN A 97 -15.57 7.19 -4.40
C GLN A 97 -14.08 7.27 -4.04
N PHE A 98 -13.26 7.55 -5.05
CA PHE A 98 -11.80 7.60 -4.92
C PHE A 98 -11.32 9.00 -4.53
N GLY A 99 -10.30 9.07 -3.68
CA GLY A 99 -9.67 10.32 -3.23
C GLY A 99 -8.79 10.99 -4.28
N ILE A 100 -8.67 10.44 -5.48
CA ILE A 100 -7.83 10.96 -6.55
C ILE A 100 -8.56 10.86 -7.90
N THR A 101 -8.33 11.83 -8.78
CA THR A 101 -8.82 11.80 -10.17
C THR A 101 -7.81 11.16 -11.12
N ARG A 102 -8.27 10.69 -12.29
CA ARG A 102 -7.38 10.18 -13.35
C ARG A 102 -6.40 11.24 -13.84
N ASP A 103 -6.85 12.48 -13.97
CA ASP A 103 -6.01 13.59 -14.43
C ASP A 103 -4.88 13.86 -13.45
N PHE A 104 -5.15 13.86 -12.14
CA PHE A 104 -4.10 14.04 -11.14
C PHE A 104 -3.16 12.82 -11.06
N ALA A 105 -3.71 11.60 -11.08
CA ALA A 105 -2.92 10.36 -11.09
C ALA A 105 -1.95 10.31 -12.28
N ALA A 106 -2.36 10.81 -13.46
CA ALA A 106 -1.51 10.89 -14.65
C ALA A 106 -0.32 11.87 -14.50
N THR A 107 -0.31 12.73 -13.48
CA THR A 107 0.84 13.58 -13.17
C THR A 107 1.88 12.90 -12.29
N LEU A 108 1.61 11.70 -11.79
CA LEU A 108 2.46 10.93 -10.87
C LEU A 108 3.12 9.76 -11.59
N ASP A 109 4.21 9.24 -11.03
CA ASP A 109 4.85 8.03 -11.54
C ASP A 109 4.01 6.77 -11.24
N TYR A 110 3.27 6.79 -10.13
CA TYR A 110 2.37 5.73 -9.71
C TYR A 110 1.36 6.21 -8.66
N THR A 111 0.33 5.41 -8.41
CA THR A 111 -0.66 5.64 -7.35
C THR A 111 -0.89 4.34 -6.59
N LEU A 112 -0.66 4.38 -5.28
CA LEU A 112 -1.20 3.37 -4.38
C LEU A 112 -2.64 3.77 -4.03
N LEU A 113 -3.56 2.83 -4.13
CA LEU A 113 -4.94 3.05 -3.72
C LEU A 113 -5.27 2.20 -2.50
N SER A 114 -5.52 2.87 -1.39
CA SER A 114 -5.87 2.24 -0.11
C SER A 114 -7.36 2.00 -0.02
N CYS A 115 -7.69 0.72 0.19
CA CYS A 115 -9.04 0.19 0.13
C CYS A 115 -9.51 -0.37 1.48
N SER A 116 -8.88 0.07 2.57
CA SER A 116 -8.93 -0.67 3.83
C SER A 116 -8.85 0.20 5.10
N HIS A 117 -8.76 1.53 4.99
CA HIS A 117 -8.64 2.47 6.12
C HIS A 117 -9.93 2.69 6.92
N PHE A 118 -10.59 1.60 7.34
CA PHE A 118 -11.85 1.66 8.09
C PHE A 118 -11.69 2.27 9.49
N HIS A 119 -10.47 2.41 10.00
CA HIS A 119 -10.15 3.19 11.19
C HIS A 119 -10.55 4.67 11.08
N MET A 120 -10.69 5.21 9.86
CA MET A 120 -11.16 6.58 9.59
C MET A 120 -12.70 6.67 9.64
N ARG A 121 -13.29 6.33 10.80
CA ARG A 121 -14.74 6.08 10.97
C ARG A 121 -15.66 7.23 10.56
N ASP A 122 -15.20 8.47 10.70
CA ASP A 122 -15.99 9.66 10.38
C ASP A 122 -15.94 10.05 8.89
N PHE A 123 -15.20 9.28 8.08
CA PHE A 123 -14.97 9.60 6.68
C PHE A 123 -15.21 8.42 5.75
N VAL A 124 -14.54 7.29 6.00
CA VAL A 124 -14.62 6.08 5.19
C VAL A 124 -15.88 5.31 5.53
N GLU A 125 -16.62 4.86 4.52
CA GLU A 125 -17.81 4.03 4.66
C GLU A 125 -17.50 2.78 5.48
N GLN A 126 -18.31 2.55 6.50
CA GLN A 126 -18.13 1.47 7.46
C GLN A 126 -18.87 0.20 7.00
N PRO A 127 -18.37 -0.98 7.38
CA PRO A 127 -19.06 -2.24 7.12
C PRO A 127 -20.45 -2.25 7.77
N ALA A 128 -21.35 -3.08 7.24
CA ALA A 128 -22.72 -3.22 7.77
C ALA A 128 -22.78 -3.79 9.21
N GLY A 129 -21.68 -4.41 9.67
CA GLY A 129 -21.56 -4.99 11.00
C GLY A 129 -20.10 -5.36 11.31
N ASP A 130 -19.87 -5.82 12.54
CA ASP A 130 -18.53 -6.12 13.07
C ASP A 130 -18.15 -7.61 12.97
N THR A 131 -18.98 -8.44 12.33
CA THR A 131 -18.64 -9.86 12.17
C THR A 131 -17.53 -10.03 11.13
N PRO A 132 -16.68 -11.08 11.24
CA PRO A 132 -15.67 -11.37 10.23
C PRO A 132 -16.23 -11.45 8.80
N GLY A 133 -17.45 -11.97 8.64
CA GLY A 133 -18.13 -12.07 7.34
C GLY A 133 -18.59 -10.72 6.78
N ASP A 134 -19.05 -9.79 7.63
CA ASP A 134 -19.40 -8.42 7.21
C ASP A 134 -18.16 -7.66 6.75
N LEU A 135 -17.09 -7.72 7.54
CA LEU A 135 -15.80 -7.09 7.23
C LEU A 135 -15.17 -7.67 5.96
N ALA A 136 -15.24 -8.99 5.76
CA ALA A 136 -14.76 -9.67 4.57
C ALA A 136 -15.49 -9.20 3.30
N ARG A 137 -16.82 -9.12 3.34
CA ARG A 137 -17.63 -8.60 2.21
C ARG A 137 -17.29 -7.14 1.92
N HIS A 138 -17.09 -6.34 2.96
CA HIS A 138 -16.73 -4.93 2.82
C HIS A 138 -15.36 -4.75 2.18
N LEU A 139 -14.34 -5.48 2.64
CA LEU A 139 -13.01 -5.49 2.02
C LEU A 139 -13.05 -5.93 0.56
N LEU A 140 -13.80 -6.98 0.23
CA LEU A 140 -13.97 -7.43 -1.17
C LEU A 140 -14.62 -6.35 -2.04
N SER A 141 -15.66 -5.68 -1.54
CA SER A 141 -16.33 -4.58 -2.24
C SER A 141 -15.36 -3.44 -2.51
N PHE A 142 -14.60 -3.04 -1.48
CA PHE A 142 -13.61 -1.98 -1.61
C PHE A 142 -12.49 -2.36 -2.58
N PHE A 143 -11.89 -3.54 -2.41
CA PHE A 143 -10.82 -4.04 -3.27
C PHE A 143 -11.27 -4.10 -4.75
N THR A 144 -12.45 -4.68 -5.02
CA THR A 144 -12.97 -4.82 -6.38
C THR A 144 -13.20 -3.47 -7.04
N SER A 145 -13.75 -2.51 -6.28
CA SER A 145 -13.92 -1.13 -6.75
C SER A 145 -12.57 -0.43 -7.00
N GLY A 146 -11.60 -0.62 -6.11
CA GLY A 146 -10.27 -0.03 -6.25
C GLY A 146 -9.54 -0.54 -7.49
N VAL A 147 -9.62 -1.84 -7.76
CA VAL A 147 -9.10 -2.47 -8.98
C VAL A 147 -9.76 -1.92 -10.24
N ALA A 148 -11.08 -1.67 -10.21
CA ALA A 148 -11.84 -1.14 -11.35
C ALA A 148 -11.74 0.38 -11.52
N SER A 149 -11.03 1.09 -10.63
CA SER A 149 -11.00 2.56 -10.59
C SER A 149 -10.39 3.20 -11.86
N GLY A 150 -9.40 2.53 -12.44
CA GLY A 150 -8.56 3.07 -13.51
C GLY A 150 -7.58 4.15 -13.03
N VAL A 151 -7.35 4.29 -11.72
CA VAL A 151 -6.30 5.16 -11.14
C VAL A 151 -5.23 4.37 -10.38
N ALA A 152 -5.55 3.18 -9.87
CA ALA A 152 -4.61 2.39 -9.07
C ALA A 152 -3.49 1.79 -9.93
N THR A 153 -2.24 2.03 -9.54
CA THR A 153 -1.09 1.23 -10.00
C THR A 153 -0.95 -0.03 -9.17
N SER A 154 -1.14 0.09 -7.85
CA SER A 154 -1.16 -1.01 -6.89
C SER A 154 -2.21 -0.76 -5.83
N ILE A 155 -2.84 -1.81 -5.31
CA ILE A 155 -3.65 -1.71 -4.08
C ILE A 155 -2.70 -1.81 -2.89
N ALA A 156 -2.67 -0.78 -2.06
CA ALA A 156 -1.89 -0.76 -0.81
C ALA A 156 -2.53 -1.69 0.23
N HIS A 157 -1.66 -2.37 1.00
CA HIS A 157 -1.98 -3.30 2.10
C HIS A 157 -3.32 -4.05 1.92
N PRO A 158 -3.49 -4.78 0.78
CA PRO A 158 -4.79 -5.30 0.38
C PRO A 158 -5.33 -6.28 1.42
N PHE A 159 -6.62 -6.13 1.75
CA PHE A 159 -7.33 -6.92 2.76
C PHE A 159 -6.80 -6.79 4.20
N LEU A 160 -5.90 -5.86 4.50
CA LEU A 160 -5.52 -5.53 5.87
C LEU A 160 -6.66 -4.72 6.52
N PRO A 161 -7.44 -5.23 7.49
CA PRO A 161 -8.66 -4.56 7.94
C PRO A 161 -8.33 -3.47 8.96
N CYS A 162 -7.79 -2.33 8.53
CA CYS A 162 -7.31 -1.27 9.42
C CYS A 162 -8.44 -0.77 10.33
N GLY A 163 -8.22 -0.86 11.65
CA GLY A 163 -9.24 -0.63 12.68
C GLY A 163 -9.89 -1.90 13.25
N HIS A 164 -9.64 -3.07 12.64
CA HIS A 164 -10.17 -4.38 13.03
C HIS A 164 -9.08 -5.48 13.03
N MET A 165 -7.81 -5.10 13.21
CA MET A 165 -6.64 -6.01 13.14
C MET A 165 -6.72 -7.22 14.08
N ALA A 166 -7.39 -7.08 15.23
CA ALA A 166 -7.61 -8.19 16.17
C ALA A 166 -8.43 -9.35 15.56
N GLN A 167 -9.16 -9.11 14.48
CA GLN A 167 -9.97 -10.09 13.76
C GLN A 167 -9.35 -10.50 12.41
N TYR A 168 -8.11 -10.09 12.10
CA TYR A 168 -7.53 -10.21 10.76
C TYR A 168 -7.60 -11.64 10.19
N ASP A 169 -7.14 -12.64 10.97
CA ASP A 169 -7.19 -14.05 10.57
C ASP A 169 -8.63 -14.51 10.27
N ALA A 170 -9.59 -14.17 11.13
CA ALA A 170 -10.98 -14.57 10.98
C ALA A 170 -11.64 -13.89 9.76
N ILE A 171 -11.32 -12.63 9.49
CA ILE A 171 -11.85 -11.87 8.36
C ILE A 171 -11.34 -12.47 7.04
N VAL A 172 -10.03 -12.67 6.91
CA VAL A 172 -9.45 -13.25 5.70
C VAL A 172 -9.90 -14.71 5.52
N ALA A 173 -10.04 -15.47 6.61
CA ALA A 173 -10.58 -16.83 6.55
C ALA A 173 -12.03 -16.89 6.05
N ALA A 174 -12.83 -15.85 6.29
CA ALA A 174 -14.21 -15.75 5.80
C ALA A 174 -14.29 -15.49 4.28
N ILE A 175 -13.19 -15.09 3.64
CA ILE A 175 -13.11 -14.96 2.19
C ILE A 175 -12.73 -16.32 1.58
N SER A 176 -13.58 -16.82 0.67
CA SER A 176 -13.33 -18.08 -0.02
C SER A 176 -12.21 -17.94 -1.05
N ASP A 177 -11.52 -19.04 -1.35
CA ASP A 177 -10.50 -19.06 -2.41
C ASP A 177 -11.08 -18.66 -3.78
N ALA A 178 -12.35 -18.98 -4.04
CA ALA A 178 -13.04 -18.57 -5.25
C ALA A 178 -13.25 -17.05 -5.31
N ALA A 179 -13.69 -16.43 -4.21
CA ALA A 179 -13.85 -14.98 -4.15
C ALA A 179 -12.51 -14.25 -4.30
N PHE A 180 -11.44 -14.79 -3.71
CA PHE A 180 -10.08 -14.28 -3.95
C PHE A 180 -9.63 -14.47 -5.38
N ALA A 181 -9.89 -15.63 -5.99
CA ALA A 181 -9.53 -15.90 -7.38
C ALA A 181 -10.23 -14.93 -8.35
N ASP A 182 -11.51 -14.64 -8.14
CA ASP A 182 -12.26 -13.66 -8.93
C ASP A 182 -11.69 -12.25 -8.74
N ALA A 183 -11.48 -11.82 -7.50
CA ALA A 183 -10.95 -10.50 -7.17
C ALA A 183 -9.54 -10.28 -7.74
N PHE A 184 -8.63 -11.22 -7.51
CA PHE A 184 -7.25 -11.13 -8.03
C PHE A 184 -7.19 -11.36 -9.55
N GLY A 185 -8.08 -12.17 -10.12
CA GLY A 185 -8.22 -12.29 -11.57
C GLY A 185 -8.59 -10.94 -12.21
N ALA A 186 -9.49 -10.19 -11.58
CA ALA A 186 -9.82 -8.83 -12.00
C ALA A 186 -8.62 -7.88 -11.85
N ALA A 187 -7.84 -7.97 -10.77
CA ALA A 187 -6.63 -7.17 -10.58
C ALA A 187 -5.60 -7.42 -11.69
N ALA A 188 -5.32 -8.69 -11.99
CA ALA A 188 -4.42 -9.10 -13.07
C ALA A 188 -4.92 -8.60 -14.44
N ALA A 189 -6.21 -8.74 -14.73
CA ALA A 189 -6.81 -8.27 -15.99
C ALA A 189 -6.73 -6.74 -16.16
N ASN A 190 -6.90 -5.99 -15.08
CA ASN A 190 -6.78 -4.53 -15.07
C ASN A 190 -5.34 -4.04 -14.90
N ARG A 191 -4.37 -4.95 -14.79
CA ARG A 191 -2.94 -4.65 -14.55
C ARG A 191 -2.70 -3.82 -13.28
N VAL A 192 -3.51 -4.06 -12.25
CA VAL A 192 -3.32 -3.46 -10.92
C VAL A 192 -2.50 -4.42 -10.07
N ALA A 193 -1.38 -3.94 -9.54
CA ALA A 193 -0.53 -4.72 -8.67
C ALA A 193 -1.12 -4.91 -7.26
N ILE A 194 -0.59 -5.90 -6.56
CA ILE A 194 -0.92 -6.23 -5.17
C ILE A 194 0.31 -5.90 -4.33
N GLU A 195 0.15 -5.04 -3.33
CA GLU A 195 1.24 -4.75 -2.43
C GLU A 195 1.54 -5.92 -1.49
N VAL A 196 2.83 -6.22 -1.31
CA VAL A 196 3.36 -6.98 -0.18
C VAL A 196 3.93 -5.98 0.80
N THR A 197 3.30 -5.84 1.98
CA THR A 197 3.63 -4.80 2.97
C THR A 197 4.18 -5.37 4.27
N CYS A 198 5.00 -4.58 4.98
CA CYS A 198 5.50 -4.93 6.32
C CYS A 198 4.36 -5.12 7.32
N ALA A 199 3.20 -4.50 7.11
CA ALA A 199 2.02 -4.67 7.96
C ALA A 199 1.45 -6.10 7.96
N PHE A 200 1.81 -6.93 6.98
CA PHE A 200 1.47 -8.36 6.99
C PHE A 200 2.32 -9.19 7.95
N LEU A 201 3.48 -8.67 8.37
CA LEU A 201 4.34 -9.36 9.32
C LEU A 201 3.74 -9.24 10.72
N PRO A 202 3.46 -10.36 11.41
CA PRO A 202 3.00 -10.29 12.78
C PRO A 202 4.05 -9.60 13.65
N PRO A 203 3.64 -8.82 14.66
CA PRO A 203 4.57 -8.12 15.53
C PRO A 203 5.53 -9.12 16.19
N ASP A 204 6.83 -8.78 16.20
CA ASP A 204 7.87 -9.58 16.85
C ASP A 204 7.69 -9.57 18.39
N ASP A 205 7.15 -8.48 18.92
CA ASP A 205 6.95 -8.24 20.34
C ASP A 205 5.47 -8.27 20.72
N GLY A 206 5.12 -9.01 21.78
CA GLY A 206 3.76 -9.12 22.29
C GLY A 206 2.99 -10.34 21.79
N PRO A 207 1.69 -10.45 22.13
CA PRO A 207 0.87 -11.57 21.68
C PRO A 207 0.71 -11.50 20.16
N ARG A 208 1.03 -12.60 19.47
CA ARG A 208 0.70 -12.73 18.05
C ARG A 208 -0.81 -12.66 17.88
N THR A 209 -1.28 -11.57 17.30
CA THR A 209 -2.70 -11.30 17.06
C THR A 209 -3.17 -11.87 15.71
N TRP A 210 -2.25 -12.25 14.83
CA TRP A 210 -2.55 -12.94 13.57
C TRP A 210 -1.39 -13.85 13.12
N SER A 211 -1.70 -14.76 12.20
CA SER A 211 -0.74 -15.70 11.60
C SER A 211 -0.11 -15.14 10.32
N ILE A 212 1.17 -15.46 10.09
CA ILE A 212 1.83 -15.18 8.79
C ILE A 212 1.21 -15.98 7.64
N GLU A 213 0.55 -17.10 7.94
CA GLU A 213 -0.14 -17.94 6.96
C GLU A 213 -1.34 -17.21 6.33
N THR A 214 -1.93 -16.25 7.05
CA THR A 214 -3.09 -15.46 6.59
C THR A 214 -2.75 -14.63 5.35
N PRO A 215 -1.77 -13.71 5.40
CA PRO A 215 -1.31 -13.02 4.20
C PRO A 215 -0.66 -13.96 3.19
N ALA A 216 0.03 -15.03 3.63
CA ALA A 216 0.67 -15.96 2.69
C ALA A 216 -0.34 -16.70 1.79
N ARG A 217 -1.47 -17.17 2.35
CA ARG A 217 -2.57 -17.78 1.59
C ARG A 217 -3.13 -16.80 0.56
N MET A 218 -3.44 -15.58 0.99
CA MET A 218 -3.99 -14.53 0.15
C MET A 218 -3.03 -14.18 -1.01
N LEU A 219 -1.76 -13.91 -0.71
CA LEU A 219 -0.74 -13.56 -1.71
C LEU A 219 -0.46 -14.73 -2.66
N SER A 220 -0.54 -15.98 -2.19
CA SER A 220 -0.44 -17.17 -3.05
C SER A 220 -1.60 -17.27 -4.04
N LEU A 221 -2.83 -16.91 -3.63
CA LEU A 221 -3.97 -16.82 -4.53
C LEU A 221 -3.79 -15.70 -5.57
N ALA A 222 -3.29 -14.54 -5.14
CA ALA A 222 -2.97 -13.44 -6.05
C ALA A 222 -1.92 -13.84 -7.09
N LYS A 223 -0.84 -14.52 -6.68
CA LYS A 223 0.19 -15.04 -7.59
C LYS A 223 -0.40 -16.04 -8.59
N ARG A 224 -1.22 -17.00 -8.12
CA ARG A 224 -1.89 -17.98 -9.00
C ARG A 224 -2.81 -17.32 -10.02
N ALA A 225 -3.45 -16.21 -9.66
CA ALA A 225 -4.29 -15.42 -10.57
C ALA A 225 -3.49 -14.60 -11.60
N GLY A 226 -2.16 -14.57 -11.49
CA GLY A 226 -1.27 -13.84 -12.41
C GLY A 226 -1.06 -12.37 -12.02
N CYS A 227 -1.37 -11.98 -10.77
CA CYS A 227 -1.08 -10.63 -10.30
C CYS A 227 0.42 -10.34 -10.32
N ARG A 228 0.73 -9.04 -10.43
CA ARG A 228 2.07 -8.52 -10.18
C ARG A 228 2.14 -7.89 -8.79
N PHE A 229 3.35 -7.81 -8.23
CA PHE A 229 3.56 -7.34 -6.87
C PHE A 229 4.42 -6.07 -6.80
N THR A 230 4.11 -5.21 -5.85
CA THR A 230 4.98 -4.12 -5.38
C THR A 230 5.32 -4.37 -3.92
N PHE A 231 6.49 -3.91 -3.47
CA PHE A 231 6.89 -4.02 -2.06
C PHE A 231 6.84 -2.66 -1.38
N GLY A 232 6.36 -2.65 -0.14
CA GLY A 232 6.13 -1.44 0.64
C GLY A 232 6.48 -1.63 2.11
N SER A 233 7.23 -0.71 2.70
CA SER A 233 7.43 -0.72 4.15
C SER A 233 6.27 -0.05 4.90
N ASP A 234 5.51 0.80 4.23
CA ASP A 234 4.55 1.72 4.84
C ASP A 234 5.21 2.54 5.96
N ALA A 235 6.45 2.98 5.68
CA ALA A 235 7.28 3.62 6.68
C ALA A 235 6.85 5.05 6.93
N HIS A 236 6.77 5.38 8.22
CA HIS A 236 6.47 6.70 8.75
C HIS A 236 7.63 7.24 9.63
N CYS A 237 8.67 6.43 9.77
CA CYS A 237 9.90 6.70 10.50
C CYS A 237 11.00 5.74 10.01
N ALA A 238 12.25 6.02 10.37
CA ALA A 238 13.40 5.20 9.96
C ALA A 238 13.32 3.75 10.46
N GLU A 239 12.76 3.52 11.66
CA GLU A 239 12.62 2.17 12.22
C GLU A 239 11.69 1.30 11.36
N HIS A 240 10.56 1.86 10.90
CA HIS A 240 9.64 1.14 10.02
C HIS A 240 10.28 0.84 8.66
N GLN A 241 11.03 1.79 8.11
CA GLN A 241 11.75 1.59 6.84
C GLN A 241 12.76 0.45 6.94
N ARG A 242 13.45 0.30 8.09
CA ARG A 242 14.40 -0.79 8.36
C ARG A 242 13.76 -2.18 8.40
N LYS A 243 12.43 -2.29 8.49
CA LYS A 243 11.71 -3.57 8.45
C LYS A 243 11.56 -4.11 7.02
N LEU A 244 11.76 -3.31 5.99
CA LEU A 244 11.58 -3.71 4.59
C LEU A 244 12.25 -5.06 4.23
N PRO A 245 13.51 -5.35 4.61
CA PRO A 245 14.14 -6.64 4.26
C PRO A 245 13.42 -7.86 4.84
N LEU A 246 12.60 -7.70 5.90
CA LEU A 246 11.82 -8.78 6.50
C LEU A 246 10.74 -9.33 5.55
N LEU A 247 10.34 -8.56 4.52
CA LEU A 247 9.44 -9.03 3.47
C LEU A 247 9.97 -10.24 2.71
N GLY A 248 11.29 -10.47 2.72
CA GLY A 248 11.90 -11.67 2.16
C GLY A 248 11.25 -12.96 2.69
N ARG A 249 10.83 -12.98 3.97
CA ARG A 249 10.13 -14.11 4.57
C ARG A 249 8.82 -14.44 3.86
N LEU A 250 8.01 -13.42 3.55
CA LEU A 250 6.74 -13.59 2.84
C LEU A 250 6.97 -13.93 1.37
N ILE A 251 7.94 -13.25 0.73
CA ILE A 251 8.31 -13.49 -0.66
C ILE A 251 8.74 -14.94 -0.87
N ASP A 252 9.56 -15.48 0.04
CA ASP A 252 10.03 -16.87 -0.03
C ASP A 252 8.88 -17.87 0.19
N VAL A 253 8.03 -17.64 1.20
CA VAL A 253 6.89 -18.51 1.52
C VAL A 253 5.88 -18.57 0.36
N VAL A 254 5.59 -17.43 -0.26
CA VAL A 254 4.67 -17.33 -1.41
C VAL A 254 5.36 -17.76 -2.72
N GLY A 255 6.69 -17.76 -2.74
CA GLY A 255 7.51 -18.06 -3.90
C GLY A 255 7.46 -16.97 -4.97
N ILE A 256 7.39 -15.69 -4.59
CA ILE A 256 7.35 -14.54 -5.52
C ILE A 256 8.69 -14.43 -6.25
N GLY A 257 8.66 -14.56 -7.58
CA GLY A 257 9.82 -14.45 -8.45
C GLY A 257 9.98 -13.05 -9.03
N VAL A 258 11.14 -12.77 -9.62
CA VAL A 258 11.41 -11.50 -10.33
C VAL A 258 10.36 -11.24 -11.43
N GLU A 259 9.91 -12.30 -12.09
CA GLU A 259 8.87 -12.26 -13.10
C GLU A 259 7.51 -11.82 -12.57
N ASP A 260 7.26 -11.89 -11.26
CA ASP A 260 6.02 -11.48 -10.62
C ASP A 260 6.05 -10.03 -10.12
N VAL A 261 7.22 -9.40 -10.05
CA VAL A 261 7.34 -8.01 -9.59
C VAL A 261 6.79 -7.04 -10.64
N HIS A 262 6.08 -5.98 -10.25
CA HIS A 262 5.49 -5.02 -11.18
C HIS A 262 6.56 -4.31 -12.05
N PRO A 263 6.34 -4.09 -13.36
CA PRO A 263 7.33 -3.47 -14.23
C PRO A 263 7.80 -2.08 -13.82
N LEU A 264 6.99 -1.32 -13.07
CA LEU A 264 7.33 0.01 -12.55
C LEU A 264 8.71 0.06 -11.89
N VAL A 265 9.05 -0.98 -11.11
CA VAL A 265 10.22 -1.04 -10.23
C VAL A 265 11.29 -2.00 -10.73
N ARG A 266 11.06 -2.66 -11.87
CA ARG A 266 12.10 -3.47 -12.51
C ARG A 266 13.23 -2.56 -13.01
N PRO A 267 14.48 -3.05 -13.02
CA PRO A 267 15.63 -2.33 -13.58
C PRO A 267 15.41 -1.91 -15.03
#